data_AF-A0A662QZ83-F1
#
_entry.id   AF-A0A662QZ83-F1
#
_cell.length_a   1.000
_cell.length_b   1.000
_cell.length_c   1.000
_cell.angle_alpha   90.00
_cell.angle_beta   90.00
_cell.angle_gamma   90.00
#
_symmetry.space_group_name_H-M   'P 1'
#
loop_
_entity.id
_entity.type
_entity.pdbx_description
1 polymer ?
#
loop_
_entity_poly.entity_id
_entity_poly.type
_entity_poly.pdbx_seq_one_letter_code
_entity_poly.pdbx_strand_id
1 'polypeptide(L)'
;MECGRYGKEDDAKMALKYKPTTAKYRGRTKTLYIYYESRDRVRGGKVRWKPHVKRVYVSGTVIEIRRGTFENRFGKRVHGLKIIYENPRGAFTAHRRGKRYKVSKATVKVTKVVELPKDARNVRIHTRKSEVEPTLMNVL
;
A
#
# COMPACT_ATOMS: atom_id res chain seq x y z
N MET A 1 -44.30 0.40 -31.12
CA MET A 1 -43.43 0.81 -30.00
C MET A 1 -42.66 -0.42 -29.55
N GLU A 2 -41.45 -0.61 -30.07
CA GLU A 2 -40.59 -1.74 -29.72
C GLU A 2 -39.59 -1.29 -28.65
N CYS A 3 -39.67 -1.91 -27.46
CA CYS A 3 -38.61 -1.82 -26.45
C CYS A 3 -37.50 -2.80 -26.84
N GLY A 4 -36.38 -2.26 -27.30
CA GLY A 4 -35.20 -3.01 -27.69
C GLY A 4 -34.60 -3.80 -26.52
N ARG A 5 -34.47 -5.11 -26.74
CA ARG A 5 -33.65 -6.04 -25.95
C ARG A 5 -32.18 -5.58 -26.00
N TYR A 6 -31.68 -5.00 -24.92
CA TYR A 6 -30.23 -4.88 -24.72
C TYR A 6 -29.71 -6.21 -24.17
N GLY A 7 -28.90 -6.87 -25.00
CA GLY A 7 -28.50 -8.26 -24.87
C GLY A 7 -27.46 -8.52 -23.78
N LYS A 8 -27.63 -9.68 -23.13
CA LYS A 8 -26.67 -10.33 -22.21
C LYS A 8 -25.34 -10.74 -22.87
N GLU A 9 -25.18 -10.56 -24.17
CA GLU A 9 -24.05 -11.10 -24.94
C GLU A 9 -22.85 -10.14 -25.02
N ASP A 10 -23.06 -8.83 -24.82
CA ASP A 10 -22.00 -7.83 -24.91
C ASP A 10 -21.19 -7.66 -23.61
N ASP A 11 -21.80 -7.91 -22.45
CA ASP A 11 -21.11 -7.91 -21.14
C ASP A 11 -20.06 -9.02 -21.02
N ALA A 12 -20.19 -10.09 -21.80
CA ALA A 12 -19.26 -11.21 -21.79
C ALA A 12 -17.91 -10.88 -22.44
N LYS A 13 -17.80 -9.83 -23.27
CA LYS A 13 -16.57 -9.48 -24.01
C LYS A 13 -15.74 -8.36 -23.41
N MET A 14 -16.22 -7.64 -22.40
CA MET A 14 -15.51 -6.50 -21.78
C MET A 14 -15.25 -6.69 -20.27
N ALA A 15 -15.32 -7.92 -19.76
CA ALA A 15 -14.78 -8.23 -18.45
C ALA A 15 -13.23 -8.18 -18.51
N LEU A 16 -12.66 -6.97 -18.49
CA LEU A 16 -11.27 -6.74 -18.16
C LEU A 16 -11.00 -7.45 -16.84
N LYS A 17 -10.43 -8.66 -16.90
CA LYS A 17 -10.16 -9.52 -15.75
C LYS A 17 -9.50 -8.68 -14.67
N TYR A 18 -10.25 -8.33 -13.62
CA TYR A 18 -9.78 -7.43 -12.58
C TYR A 18 -8.47 -7.97 -12.01
N LYS A 19 -7.38 -7.25 -12.26
CA LYS A 19 -6.07 -7.56 -11.69
C LYS A 19 -5.95 -6.74 -10.41
N PRO A 20 -6.02 -7.35 -9.22
CA PRO A 20 -5.85 -6.61 -7.99
C PRO A 20 -4.51 -5.88 -8.01
N THR A 21 -4.41 -4.72 -7.36
CA THR A 21 -3.20 -3.86 -7.34
C THR A 21 -1.94 -4.61 -6.87
N THR A 22 -2.13 -5.74 -6.18
CA THR A 22 -1.10 -6.64 -5.68
C THR A 22 -0.61 -7.66 -6.72
N ALA A 23 -1.33 -7.89 -7.82
CA ALA A 23 -1.02 -8.88 -8.86
C ALA A 23 0.29 -8.63 -9.60
N LYS A 24 0.79 -7.39 -9.60
CA LYS A 24 2.06 -7.01 -10.26
C LYS A 24 3.31 -7.41 -9.48
N TYR A 25 3.17 -7.91 -8.26
CA TYR A 25 4.30 -8.22 -7.39
C TYR A 25 4.61 -9.72 -7.39
N ARG A 26 5.85 -10.06 -7.76
CA ARG A 26 6.34 -11.45 -7.77
C ARG A 26 6.92 -11.80 -6.38
N GLY A 27 6.11 -12.42 -5.53
CA GLY A 27 6.45 -12.80 -4.14
C GLY A 27 5.23 -12.74 -3.23
N ARG A 28 5.31 -13.33 -2.01
CA ARG A 28 4.24 -13.17 -1.00
C ARG A 28 4.20 -11.70 -0.57
N THR A 29 3.26 -10.93 -1.14
CA THR A 29 2.99 -9.56 -0.68
C THR A 29 2.59 -9.62 0.79
N LYS A 30 3.37 -8.98 1.65
CA LYS A 30 3.08 -8.88 3.08
C LYS A 30 2.27 -7.62 3.34
N THR A 31 1.31 -7.73 4.25
CA THR A 31 0.56 -6.56 4.74
C THR A 31 1.14 -6.17 6.08
N LEU A 32 1.55 -4.92 6.20
CA LEU A 32 1.90 -4.28 7.47
C LEU A 32 0.70 -3.46 7.95
N TYR A 33 0.43 -3.52 9.24
CA TYR A 33 -0.56 -2.70 9.92
C TYR A 33 0.19 -1.72 10.82
N ILE A 34 0.19 -0.45 10.47
CA ILE A 34 0.83 0.60 11.25
C ILE A 34 -0.22 1.16 12.19
N TYR A 35 -0.13 0.76 13.46
CA TYR A 35 -0.91 1.33 14.55
C TYR A 35 -0.28 2.65 14.99
N TYR A 36 -1.09 3.66 15.28
CA TYR A 36 -0.68 4.91 15.91
C TYR A 36 -1.86 5.57 16.60
N GLU A 37 -1.60 6.49 17.53
CA GLU A 37 -2.61 7.38 18.08
C GLU A 37 -2.41 8.80 17.55
N SER A 38 -3.49 9.50 17.23
CA SER A 38 -3.48 10.93 16.90
C SER A 38 -4.67 11.65 17.53
N ARG A 39 -4.62 12.97 17.58
CA ARG A 39 -5.72 13.78 18.08
C ARG A 39 -6.82 13.91 17.04
N ASP A 40 -8.02 13.52 17.41
CA ASP A 40 -9.23 13.74 16.62
C ASP A 40 -10.17 14.72 17.34
N ARG A 41 -10.80 15.59 16.55
CA ARG A 41 -11.90 16.43 17.01
C ARG A 41 -13.16 15.56 17.12
N VAL A 42 -13.85 15.65 18.25
CA VAL A 42 -15.12 14.96 18.47
C VAL A 42 -16.27 15.97 18.62
N ARG A 43 -17.51 15.47 18.60
CA ARG A 43 -18.71 16.30 18.76
C ARG A 43 -18.63 17.12 20.05
N GLY A 44 -18.98 18.40 19.96
CA GLY A 44 -18.88 19.35 21.08
C GLY A 44 -17.50 19.97 21.28
N GLY A 45 -16.64 19.99 20.24
CA GLY A 45 -15.38 20.74 20.24
C GLY A 45 -14.23 20.12 21.04
N LYS A 46 -14.45 18.97 21.69
CA LYS A 46 -13.42 18.28 22.47
C LYS A 46 -12.41 17.59 21.55
N VAL A 47 -11.18 17.45 22.04
CA VAL A 47 -10.09 16.74 21.35
C VAL A 47 -9.73 15.49 22.16
N ARG A 48 -9.69 14.33 21.50
CA ARG A 48 -9.32 13.07 22.14
C ARG A 48 -8.26 12.34 21.32
N TRP A 49 -7.34 11.68 22.02
CA TRP A 49 -6.44 10.72 21.40
C TRP A 49 -7.24 9.50 20.95
N LYS A 50 -7.24 9.25 19.65
CA LYS A 50 -7.86 8.07 19.06
C LYS A 50 -6.81 7.20 18.42
N PRO A 51 -6.99 5.88 18.52
CA PRO A 51 -6.08 4.96 17.86
C PRO A 51 -6.51 4.75 16.41
N HIS A 52 -5.54 4.56 15.52
CA HIS A 52 -5.71 4.45 14.08
C HIS A 52 -4.80 3.34 13.54
N VAL A 53 -5.22 2.76 12.41
CA VAL A 53 -4.45 1.72 11.73
C VAL A 53 -4.33 2.07 10.26
N LYS A 54 -3.11 2.10 9.73
CA LYS A 54 -2.83 2.26 8.31
C LYS A 54 -2.29 0.96 7.73
N ARG A 55 -2.99 0.42 6.72
CA ARG A 55 -2.56 -0.79 5.99
C ARG A 55 -1.55 -0.45 4.91
N VAL A 56 -0.43 -1.16 4.89
CA VAL A 56 0.65 -0.95 3.94
C VAL A 56 1.11 -2.26 3.33
N TYR A 57 0.97 -2.35 2.01
CA TYR A 57 1.48 -3.49 1.25
C TYR A 57 2.98 -3.35 1.00
N VAL A 58 3.72 -4.41 1.30
CA VAL A 58 5.15 -4.56 1.03
C VAL A 58 5.34 -5.79 0.15
N SER A 59 5.90 -5.59 -1.03
CA SER A 59 6.05 -6.62 -2.06
C SER A 59 7.33 -7.44 -1.92
N GLY A 60 7.86 -7.57 -0.72
CA GLY A 60 9.22 -8.07 -0.50
C GLY A 60 9.59 -8.23 0.96
N THR A 61 10.88 -8.37 1.21
CA THR A 61 11.42 -8.51 2.57
C THR A 61 11.77 -7.13 3.11
N VAL A 62 11.15 -6.73 4.22
CA VAL A 62 11.50 -5.49 4.91
C VAL A 62 12.91 -5.60 5.46
N ILE A 63 13.76 -4.63 5.13
CA ILE A 63 15.12 -4.51 5.65
C ILE A 63 15.13 -3.56 6.84
N GLU A 64 14.41 -2.45 6.71
CA GLU A 64 14.53 -1.34 7.64
C GLU A 64 13.26 -0.51 7.67
N ILE A 65 12.90 -0.02 8.87
CA ILE A 65 11.83 0.94 9.07
C ILE A 65 12.36 2.08 9.94
N ARG A 66 12.34 3.30 9.41
CA ARG A 66 12.76 4.52 10.12
C ARG A 66 11.58 5.45 10.34
N ARG A 67 11.48 6.04 11.53
CA ARG A 67 10.57 7.15 11.81
C ARG A 67 11.28 8.48 11.59
N GLY A 68 10.58 9.46 11.02
CA GLY A 68 11.14 10.80 10.81
C GLY A 68 10.38 11.60 9.77
N THR A 69 11.06 12.59 9.21
CA THR A 69 10.55 13.40 8.10
C THR A 69 11.32 13.04 6.84
N PHE A 70 10.59 12.69 5.78
CA PHE A 70 11.17 12.20 4.53
C PHE A 70 10.51 12.86 3.33
N GLU A 71 11.23 12.94 2.22
CA GLU A 71 10.65 13.31 0.94
C GLU A 71 9.85 12.12 0.37
N ASN A 72 8.60 12.37 -0.02
CA ASN A 72 7.77 11.37 -0.69
C ASN A 72 8.05 11.35 -2.21
N ARG A 73 7.40 10.42 -2.94
CA ARG A 73 7.56 10.28 -4.39
C ARG A 73 7.16 11.52 -5.23
N PHE A 74 6.54 12.52 -4.61
CA PHE A 74 6.10 13.77 -5.22
C PHE A 74 6.96 14.96 -4.80
N GLY A 75 8.10 14.74 -4.13
CA GLY A 75 8.99 15.81 -3.67
C GLY A 75 8.53 16.51 -2.38
N LYS A 76 7.45 16.07 -1.73
CA LYS A 76 6.95 16.71 -0.51
C LYS A 76 7.60 16.11 0.74
N ARG A 77 8.05 16.96 1.66
CA ARG A 77 8.52 16.54 3.00
C ARG A 77 7.34 16.17 3.89
N VAL A 78 7.26 14.92 4.32
CA VAL A 78 6.17 14.39 5.14
C VAL A 78 6.72 13.72 6.40
N HIS A 79 5.99 13.83 7.52
CA HIS A 79 6.29 13.08 8.74
C HIS A 79 5.72 11.67 8.64
N GLY A 80 6.44 10.67 9.15
CA GLY A 80 5.91 9.31 9.26
C GLY A 80 7.01 8.25 9.24
N LEU A 81 6.80 7.20 8.45
CA LEU A 81 7.68 6.04 8.37
C LEU A 81 8.29 5.91 6.98
N LYS A 82 9.61 5.69 6.91
CA LYS A 82 10.32 5.24 5.72
C LYS A 82 10.55 3.73 5.85
N ILE A 83 9.88 2.96 5.01
CA ILE A 83 9.98 1.50 4.95
C ILE A 83 10.85 1.15 3.74
N ILE A 84 11.95 0.44 3.99
CA ILE A 84 12.88 -0.02 2.96
C ILE A 84 12.76 -1.54 2.88
N TYR A 85 12.54 -2.05 1.67
CA TYR A 85 12.37 -3.49 1.45
C TYR A 85 13.00 -3.95 0.15
N GLU A 86 13.39 -5.22 0.11
CA GLU A 86 13.96 -5.88 -1.05
C GLU A 86 12.89 -6.63 -1.82
N ASN A 87 12.80 -6.36 -3.12
CA ASN A 87 11.92 -7.07 -4.03
C ASN A 87 12.75 -7.86 -5.05
N PRO A 88 12.63 -9.20 -5.10
CA PRO A 88 13.30 -9.99 -6.13
C PRO A 88 12.71 -9.67 -7.51
N ARG A 89 13.60 -9.40 -8.45
CA ARG A 89 13.26 -9.16 -9.85
C ARG A 89 13.76 -10.34 -10.68
N GLY A 90 12.82 -11.02 -11.35
CA GLY A 90 13.16 -12.10 -12.28
C GLY A 90 13.95 -11.59 -13.49
N ALA A 91 14.62 -12.50 -14.18
CA ALA A 91 15.22 -12.19 -15.48
C ALA A 91 14.12 -11.87 -16.50
N PHE A 92 14.39 -10.93 -17.40
CA PHE A 92 13.49 -10.57 -18.49
C PHE A 92 14.25 -9.98 -19.67
N THR A 93 13.56 -9.87 -20.80
CA THR A 93 14.09 -9.25 -22.00
C THR A 93 13.52 -7.85 -22.14
N ALA A 94 14.39 -6.83 -22.07
CA ALA A 94 14.01 -5.44 -22.30
C ALA A 94 14.23 -5.06 -23.77
N HIS A 95 13.34 -4.24 -24.32
CA HIS A 95 13.51 -3.61 -25.63
C HIS A 95 13.63 -2.09 -25.41
N ARG A 96 14.71 -1.49 -25.88
CA ARG A 96 14.93 -0.03 -25.81
C ARG A 96 15.62 0.44 -27.08
N ARG A 97 15.02 1.41 -27.78
CA ARG A 97 15.55 1.97 -29.04
C ARG A 97 15.95 0.90 -30.06
N GLY A 98 15.08 -0.08 -30.31
CA GLY A 98 15.32 -1.18 -31.26
C GLY A 98 16.31 -2.26 -30.79
N LYS A 99 17.03 -2.08 -29.68
CA LYS A 99 17.96 -3.07 -29.15
C LYS A 99 17.30 -3.93 -28.05
N ARG A 100 17.58 -5.23 -28.11
CA ARG A 100 17.10 -6.24 -27.15
C ARG A 100 18.19 -6.51 -26.12
N TYR A 101 17.85 -6.45 -24.84
CA TYR A 101 18.76 -6.69 -23.73
C TYR A 101 18.24 -7.80 -22.84
N LYS A 102 19.09 -8.79 -22.55
CA LYS A 102 18.81 -9.79 -21.52
C LYS A 102 19.17 -9.21 -20.17
N VAL A 103 18.18 -9.12 -19.29
CA VAL A 103 18.33 -8.58 -17.95
C VAL A 103 18.34 -9.75 -16.98
N SER A 104 19.41 -9.90 -16.21
CA SER A 104 19.56 -10.97 -15.23
C SER A 104 18.67 -10.77 -13.99
N LYS A 105 18.50 -11.86 -13.23
CA LYS A 105 17.84 -11.81 -11.91
C LYS A 105 18.62 -10.84 -11.01
N ALA A 106 17.89 -10.04 -10.24
CA ALA A 106 18.49 -9.09 -9.31
C ALA A 106 17.55 -8.85 -8.13
N THR A 107 18.08 -8.30 -7.05
CA THR A 107 17.28 -7.81 -5.91
C THR A 107 17.23 -6.29 -5.98
N VAL A 108 16.03 -5.71 -5.92
CA VAL A 108 15.84 -4.25 -5.99
C VAL A 108 15.42 -3.74 -4.63
N LYS A 109 16.16 -2.76 -4.11
CA LYS A 109 15.78 -2.02 -2.90
C LYS A 109 14.70 -0.99 -3.25
N VAL A 110 13.56 -1.07 -2.58
CA VAL A 110 12.43 -0.16 -2.76
C VAL A 110 12.21 0.63 -1.48
N THR A 111 12.03 1.94 -1.62
CA THR A 111 11.68 2.83 -0.50
C THR A 111 10.21 3.22 -0.60
N LYS A 112 9.48 3.03 0.49
CA LYS A 112 8.08 3.46 0.63
C LYS A 112 7.93 4.36 1.84
N VAL A 113 7.50 5.59 1.61
CA VAL A 113 7.20 6.55 2.67
C VAL A 113 5.72 6.47 3.00
N VAL A 114 5.41 6.28 4.27
CA VAL A 114 4.06 6.24 4.82
C VAL A 114 3.88 7.45 5.69
N GLU A 115 3.07 8.38 5.22
CA GLU A 115 2.73 9.59 5.96
C GLU A 115 1.86 9.26 7.18
N LEU A 116 2.20 9.90 8.30
CA LEU A 116 1.46 9.88 9.57
C LEU A 116 1.23 11.33 10.03
N PRO A 117 0.17 11.60 10.82
CA PRO A 117 -0.02 12.90 11.46
C PRO A 117 1.21 13.33 12.26
N LYS A 118 1.49 14.64 12.32
CA LYS A 118 2.66 15.17 13.06
C LYS A 118 2.61 14.86 14.55
N ASP A 119 1.41 14.74 15.11
CA ASP A 119 1.18 14.40 16.51
C ASP A 119 1.04 12.89 16.75
N ALA A 120 1.29 12.06 15.73
CA ALA A 120 1.21 10.61 15.85
C ALA A 120 2.13 10.09 16.97
N ARG A 121 1.58 9.28 17.87
CA ARG A 121 2.33 8.65 18.98
C ARG A 121 2.02 7.17 19.07
N ASN A 122 2.74 6.46 19.95
CA ASN A 122 2.60 5.01 20.15
C ASN A 122 2.65 4.22 18.83
N VAL A 123 3.51 4.64 17.89
CA VAL A 123 3.59 4.05 16.56
C VAL A 123 4.13 2.62 16.67
N ARG A 124 3.33 1.63 16.24
CA ARG A 124 3.67 0.21 16.27
C ARG A 124 3.38 -0.42 14.91
N ILE A 125 4.13 -1.46 14.57
CA ILE A 125 4.05 -2.11 13.26
C ILE A 125 3.74 -3.58 13.49
N HIS A 126 2.61 -4.01 12.96
CA HIS A 126 2.09 -5.35 13.10
C HIS A 126 2.04 -6.04 11.74
N THR A 127 2.13 -7.37 11.73
CA THR A 127 2.09 -8.17 10.50
C THR A 127 0.78 -8.95 10.35
N ARG A 128 0.01 -9.07 11.44
CA ARG A 128 -1.28 -9.74 11.49
C ARG A 128 -2.36 -8.72 11.78
N LYS A 129 -3.55 -8.94 11.20
CA LYS A 129 -4.72 -8.08 11.44
C LYS A 129 -5.20 -8.17 12.89
N SER A 130 -5.19 -9.37 13.47
CA SER A 130 -5.67 -9.62 14.83
C SER A 130 -4.93 -8.84 15.92
N GLU A 131 -3.66 -8.49 15.69
CA GLU A 131 -2.87 -7.67 16.62
C GLU A 131 -3.34 -6.21 16.71
N VAL A 132 -4.13 -5.75 15.73
CA VAL A 132 -4.67 -4.38 15.65
C VAL A 132 -6.20 -4.34 15.66
N GLU A 133 -6.86 -5.51 15.77
CA GLU A 133 -8.32 -5.63 15.77
C GLU A 133 -9.05 -4.99 16.96
N PRO A 134 -8.52 -4.86 18.20
CA PRO A 134 -9.23 -4.10 19.23
C PRO A 134 -9.34 -2.59 18.88
N THR A 135 -8.65 -2.15 17.82
CA THR A 135 -8.66 -0.79 17.28
C THR A 135 -9.48 -0.64 15.99
N LEU A 136 -9.85 -1.75 15.34
CA LEU A 136 -10.59 -1.78 14.07
C LEU A 136 -12.11 -1.94 14.28
N MET A 137 -12.62 -1.70 15.50
CA MET A 137 -14.03 -1.94 15.83
C MET A 137 -14.98 -1.29 14.79
N ASN A 138 -15.62 -2.19 14.03
CA ASN A 138 -16.82 -2.06 13.22
C ASN A 138 -16.96 -0.81 12.36
N VAL A 139 -16.41 -0.87 11.15
CA VAL A 139 -17.15 -0.32 10.00
C VAL A 139 -17.82 -1.53 9.35
N LEU A 140 -19.08 -1.77 9.75
CA LEU A 140 -20.02 -2.62 9.02
C LEU A 140 -20.24 -2.06 7.61
#